data_AF-A0A227JDH5-F1
#
_entry.id   AF-A0A227JDH5-F1
#
_cell.length_a   1.000
_cell.length_b   1.000
_cell.length_c   1.000
_cell.angle_alpha   90.00
_cell.angle_beta   90.00
_cell.angle_gamma   90.00
#
_symmetry.space_group_name_H-M   'P 1'
#
loop_
_entity.id
_entity.type
_entity.pdbx_description
1 polymer ?
#
loop_
_entity_poly.entity_id
_entity_poly.type
_entity_poly.pdbx_seq_one_letter_code
_entity_poly.pdbx_strand_id
1 'polypeptide(L)' 'MRFSILGLAFASVLSGCVSTTPTTSALSSTDVTTFYDYQLHSPSGNALALQNLPDELKNADVILVGEWHTHAGIHRF' A
#
# COMPACT_ATOMS: atom_id res chain seq x y z
N MET A 1 -21.66 -32.88 -31.35
CA MET A 1 -20.51 -31.93 -31.26
C MET A 1 -20.89 -30.49 -30.86
N ARG A 2 -22.10 -30.20 -30.31
CA ARG A 2 -22.51 -28.82 -29.95
C ARG A 2 -22.18 -28.41 -28.50
N PHE A 3 -21.96 -29.35 -27.59
CA PHE A 3 -21.59 -29.06 -26.19
C PHE A 3 -20.11 -28.69 -25.98
N SER A 4 -19.27 -28.92 -26.99
CA SER A 4 -17.81 -28.70 -26.89
C SER A 4 -17.40 -27.22 -26.98
N ILE A 5 -18.23 -26.36 -27.58
CA ILE A 5 -17.89 -24.95 -27.81
C ILE A 5 -18.08 -24.13 -26.52
N LEU A 6 -19.09 -24.48 -25.71
CA LEU A 6 -19.37 -23.80 -24.45
C LEU A 6 -18.29 -24.08 -23.39
N GLY A 7 -17.73 -25.29 -23.37
CA GLY A 7 -16.61 -25.64 -22.49
C GLY A 7 -15.32 -24.88 -22.84
N LEU A 8 -15.04 -24.69 -24.13
CA LEU A 8 -13.88 -23.91 -24.57
C LEU A 8 -14.01 -22.42 -24.21
N ALA A 9 -15.22 -21.86 -24.33
CA ALA A 9 -15.48 -20.47 -23.95
C ALA A 9 -15.34 -20.23 -22.44
N PHE A 10 -15.68 -21.22 -21.60
CA PHE A 10 -15.51 -21.10 -20.15
C PHE A 10 -14.04 -21.19 -19.74
N ALA A 11 -13.26 -22.01 -20.44
CA ALA A 11 -11.82 -22.16 -20.17
C ALA A 11 -11.02 -20.88 -20.51
N SER A 12 -11.41 -20.14 -21.55
CA SER A 12 -10.69 -18.90 -21.93
C SER A 12 -10.91 -17.74 -20.94
N VAL A 13 -12.05 -17.68 -20.27
CA VAL A 13 -12.33 -16.64 -19.25
C VAL A 13 -11.51 -16.87 -17.97
N LEU A 14 -11.15 -18.13 -17.66
CA LEU A 14 -10.33 -18.46 -16.49
C LEU A 14 -8.83 -18.16 -16.67
N SER A 15 -8.33 -18.03 -17.91
CA SER A 15 -6.92 -17.72 -18.18
C SER A 15 -6.52 -16.29 -17.80
N GLY A 16 -7.47 -15.37 -17.62
CA GLY A 16 -7.18 -13.99 -17.24
C GLY A 16 -6.59 -13.83 -15.83
N CYS A 17 -6.87 -14.76 -14.91
CA CYS A 17 -6.37 -14.70 -13.54
C CYS A 17 -4.91 -15.16 -13.38
N VAL A 18 -4.38 -15.95 -14.33
CA VAL A 18 -3.01 -16.50 -14.27
C VAL A 18 -1.99 -15.56 -14.93
N SER A 19 -2.42 -14.62 -15.77
CA SER A 19 -1.51 -13.73 -16.52
C SER A 19 -1.01 -12.52 -15.72
N THR A 20 -1.18 -12.48 -14.39
CA THR A 20 -0.45 -11.52 -13.56
C THR A 20 0.99 -12.00 -13.41
N THR A 21 1.86 -11.60 -14.33
CA THR A 21 3.31 -11.68 -14.11
C THR A 21 3.59 -10.89 -12.84
N PRO A 22 4.11 -11.51 -11.77
CA PRO A 22 4.54 -10.74 -10.60
C PRO A 22 5.63 -9.78 -11.09
N THR A 23 5.34 -8.49 -11.09
CA THR A 23 6.39 -7.48 -11.24
C THR A 23 7.21 -7.57 -9.98
N THR A 24 8.32 -8.30 -10.05
CA THR A 24 9.33 -8.34 -9.00
C THR A 24 10.04 -6.98 -9.00
N SER A 25 9.35 -5.93 -8.57
CA SER A 25 10.00 -4.68 -8.18
C SER A 25 10.89 -5.04 -7.00
N ALA A 26 12.17 -4.68 -7.08
CA ALA A 26 13.05 -4.81 -5.94
C ALA A 26 12.44 -4.02 -4.78
N LEU A 27 12.04 -4.73 -3.72
CA LEU A 27 11.44 -4.12 -2.53
C LEU A 27 12.40 -3.07 -2.00
N SER A 28 12.01 -1.80 -2.10
CA SER A 28 12.70 -0.72 -1.42
C SER A 28 12.32 -0.78 0.06
N SER A 29 13.24 -0.37 0.95
CA SER A 29 12.94 -0.27 2.38
C SER A 29 11.84 0.76 2.71
N THR A 30 11.39 1.51 1.71
CA THR A 30 10.28 2.47 1.79
C THR A 30 8.93 1.92 1.33
N ASP A 31 8.88 0.73 0.73
CA ASP A 31 7.64 0.20 0.17
C ASP A 31 6.67 -0.21 1.29
N VAL A 32 5.39 0.17 1.15
CA VAL A 32 4.31 -0.27 2.05
C VAL A 32 3.79 -1.59 1.54
N THR A 33 4.22 -2.67 2.20
CA THR A 33 3.92 -4.06 1.82
C THR A 33 2.92 -4.73 2.75
N THR A 34 2.76 -4.19 3.96
CA THR A 34 1.82 -4.65 4.98
C THR A 34 0.97 -3.50 5.50
N PHE A 35 -0.17 -3.81 6.14
CA PHE A 35 -1.00 -2.82 6.85
C PHE A 35 -0.31 -2.19 8.07
N TYR A 36 0.94 -2.57 8.36
CA TYR A 36 1.72 -2.07 9.48
C TYR A 36 2.98 -1.30 9.04
N ASP A 37 3.22 -1.20 7.74
CA ASP A 37 4.29 -0.38 7.19
C ASP A 37 3.80 1.07 7.11
N TYR A 38 4.69 2.03 7.37
CA TYR A 38 4.34 3.46 7.38
C TYR A 38 5.31 4.29 6.54
N GLN A 39 4.81 5.40 6.03
CA GLN A 39 5.60 6.44 5.38
C GLN A 39 5.16 7.78 5.96
N LEU A 40 6.08 8.73 6.09
CA LEU A 40 5.78 10.10 6.48
C LEU A 40 5.90 10.99 5.25
N HIS A 41 5.00 11.96 5.12
CA HIS A 41 5.01 12.91 4.00
C HIS A 41 4.82 14.34 4.49
N SER A 42 5.43 15.30 3.78
CA SER A 42 5.15 16.72 3.94
C SER A 42 3.73 17.05 3.43
N PRO A 43 3.17 18.24 3.74
CA PRO A 43 1.90 18.69 3.17
C PRO A 43 1.89 18.74 1.63
N SER A 44 3.07 18.90 1.01
CA SER A 44 3.26 18.84 -0.44
C SER A 44 3.41 17.43 -1.01
N GLY A 45 3.37 16.39 -0.16
CA GLY A 45 3.46 14.98 -0.56
C GLY A 45 4.88 14.42 -0.66
N ASN A 46 5.92 15.17 -0.30
CA ASN A 46 7.30 14.68 -0.35
C ASN A 46 7.58 13.72 0.82
N ALA A 47 8.26 12.60 0.55
CA ALA A 47 8.62 11.64 1.59
C ALA A 47 9.55 12.27 2.64
N LEU A 48 9.31 11.93 3.91
CA LEU A 48 10.08 12.36 5.07
C LEU A 48 10.62 11.13 5.81
N ALA A 49 11.89 11.19 6.20
CA ALA A 49 12.46 10.21 7.11
C ALA A 49 12.16 10.62 8.55
N LEU A 50 11.89 9.65 9.43
CA LEU A 50 11.62 9.90 10.86
C LEU A 50 12.76 10.67 11.56
N GLN A 51 14.00 10.45 11.14
CA GLN A 51 15.18 11.12 11.68
C GLN A 51 15.29 12.58 11.23
N ASN A 52 14.53 12.96 10.21
CA ASN A 52 14.52 14.29 9.60
C ASN A 52 13.17 14.97 9.83
N LEU A 53 12.66 14.93 11.07
CA LEU A 53 11.48 15.71 11.42
C LEU A 53 11.72 17.21 11.17
N PRO A 54 10.75 17.92 10.55
CA PRO A 54 10.80 19.36 10.38
C PRO A 54 10.97 20.09 11.71
N ASP A 55 11.69 21.21 11.69
CA ASP A 55 11.90 22.01 12.89
C ASP A 55 10.60 22.59 13.44
N GLU A 56 9.58 22.75 12.58
CA GLU A 56 8.22 23.10 12.99
C GLU A 56 7.64 22.11 14.03
N LEU A 57 7.84 20.81 13.84
CA LEU A 57 7.41 19.80 14.82
C LEU A 57 8.27 19.81 16.08
N LYS A 58 9.59 20.06 15.95
CA LYS A 58 10.50 20.06 17.11
C LYS A 58 10.29 21.24 18.05
N ASN A 59 9.82 22.36 17.52
CA ASN A 59 9.62 23.61 18.26
C ASN A 59 8.14 23.87 18.57
N ALA A 60 7.24 22.92 18.25
CA ALA A 60 5.82 23.08 18.54
C ALA A 60 5.56 22.93 20.04
N ASP A 61 4.81 23.88 20.62
CA ASP A 61 4.35 23.78 22.01
C ASP A 61 3.27 22.69 22.18
N VAL A 62 2.47 22.46 21.13
CA VAL A 62 1.38 21.48 21.10
C VAL A 62 1.40 20.76 19.76
N ILE A 63 1.36 19.43 19.81
CA ILE A 63 1.23 18.56 18.64
C ILE A 63 -0.12 17.84 18.74
N LEU A 64 -0.95 17.99 17.71
CA LEU A 64 -2.21 17.27 17.59
C LEU A 64 -2.02 16.06 16.67
N VAL A 65 -2.33 14.86 17.19
CA VAL A 65 -2.24 13.61 16.45
C VAL A 65 -3.65 13.08 16.23
N GLY A 66 -4.10 13.03 14.97
CA GLY A 66 -5.37 12.41 14.60
C GLY A 66 -5.18 10.93 14.27
N GLU A 67 -6.14 10.10 14.66
CA GLU A 67 -6.13 8.66 14.35
C GLU A 67 -7.32 8.24 13.49
N TRP A 68 -7.11 7.22 12.64
CA TRP A 68 -8.19 6.56 11.92
C TRP A 68 -8.56 5.25 12.63
N HIS A 69 -9.63 5.29 13.43
CA HIS A 69 -10.07 4.19 14.29
C HIS A 69 -10.40 2.85 13.60
N THR A 70 -10.58 2.79 12.28
CA THR A 70 -10.88 1.52 11.59
C THR A 70 -9.66 0.93 10.89
N HIS A 71 -8.47 1.53 11.03
CA HIS A 71 -7.25 1.02 10.43
C HIS A 71 -6.45 0.15 11.43
N ALA A 72 -6.21 -1.12 11.09
CA ALA A 72 -5.60 -2.09 12.00
C ALA A 72 -4.16 -1.72 12.45
N GLY A 73 -3.45 -0.92 11.66
CA GLY A 73 -2.09 -0.47 12.00
C GLY A 73 -2.02 0.72 12.96
N ILE A 74 -3.15 1.35 13.33
CA ILE A 74 -3.16 2.67 13.95
C ILE A 74 -2.70 2.69 15.42
N HIS A 75 -2.85 1.58 16.16
CA HIS A 75 -2.51 1.48 17.59
C HIS A 75 -1.12 0.88 17.87
N ARG A 76 -0.25 0.80 16.87
CA ARG A 76 1.05 0.11 17.00
C ARG A 76 2.17 1.02 17.54
N PHE A 77 1.85 2.24 17.93
CA PHE A 77 2.79 3.29 18.34
C PHE A 77 2.21 4.07 19.53
#